data_AF-A0A9D3XWK3-F1
#
_entry.id   AF-A0A9D3XWK3-F1
#
_cell.length_a   1.000
_cell.length_b   1.000
_cell.length_c   1.000
_cell.angle_alpha   90.00
_cell.angle_beta   90.00
_cell.angle_gamma   90.00
#
_symmetry.space_group_name_H-M   'P 1'
#
loop_
_entity.id
_entity.type
_entity.pdbx_description
1 polymer ?
#
loop_
_entity_poly.entity_id
_entity_poly.type
_entity_poly.pdbx_seq_one_letter_code
_entity_poly.pdbx_strand_id
1 'polypeptide(L)'
;MESTLLETKATERQIYQQDDDIETTKYHCESLESQVRSLYAEKIKLKLDTEAAQEEFEMMLARNGAYHEKIMAHKEHYWEAESKMPVMLELAKKRDMVKELKTKKEELMNDLQNPEGQVIKQVQEEITHLIEEITIVKESINEKKKLLEEEKKVHAKLRKEIEVQNKRCDAILKRLHCQLNKLQSNRRQWHWNIQQMEKKAAELRKCLGVTE
;
A
#
# COMPACT_ATOMS: atom_id res chain seq x y z
N MET A 1 -21.06 147.13 0.37
CA MET A 1 -20.71 146.63 -0.98
C MET A 1 -19.41 145.83 -1.00
N GLU A 2 -18.38 146.22 -0.25
CA GLU A 2 -17.08 145.51 -0.22
C GLU A 2 -17.09 144.20 0.60
N SER A 3 -17.79 144.19 1.76
CA SER A 3 -17.98 142.98 2.59
C SER A 3 -18.74 141.86 1.88
N THR A 4 -19.79 142.21 1.14
CA THR A 4 -20.61 141.27 0.36
C THR A 4 -19.83 140.67 -0.81
N LEU A 5 -18.88 141.42 -1.39
CA LEU A 5 -18.03 140.93 -2.50
C LEU A 5 -16.97 139.92 -2.02
N LEU A 6 -16.41 140.14 -0.83
CA LEU A 6 -15.43 139.24 -0.21
C LEU A 6 -16.06 137.91 0.22
N GLU A 7 -17.26 137.95 0.81
CA GLU A 7 -18.05 136.73 1.10
C GLU A 7 -18.33 135.95 -0.18
N THR A 8 -18.80 136.60 -1.25
CA THR A 8 -19.07 135.92 -2.52
C THR A 8 -17.83 135.24 -3.09
N LYS A 9 -16.64 135.87 -3.03
CA LYS A 9 -15.38 135.26 -3.50
C LYS A 9 -14.91 134.10 -2.63
N ALA A 10 -15.13 134.17 -1.32
CA ALA A 10 -14.79 133.08 -0.41
C ALA A 10 -15.69 131.86 -0.64
N THR A 11 -16.99 132.08 -0.83
CA THR A 11 -17.94 131.02 -1.19
C THR A 11 -17.64 130.42 -2.56
N GLU A 12 -17.23 131.21 -3.54
CA GLU A 12 -16.86 130.73 -4.88
C GLU A 12 -15.64 129.79 -4.83
N ARG A 13 -14.59 130.16 -4.07
CA ARG A 13 -13.43 129.29 -3.84
C ARG A 13 -13.80 128.01 -3.11
N GLN A 14 -14.72 128.08 -2.16
CA GLN A 14 -15.21 126.91 -1.44
C GLN A 14 -16.00 125.98 -2.36
N ILE A 15 -16.81 126.53 -3.28
CA ILE A 15 -17.51 125.76 -4.31
C ILE A 15 -16.51 125.05 -5.22
N TYR A 16 -15.49 125.76 -5.73
CA TYR A 16 -14.46 125.14 -6.57
C TYR A 16 -13.71 124.01 -5.86
N GLN A 17 -13.34 124.19 -4.59
CA GLN A 17 -12.69 123.13 -3.83
C GLN A 17 -13.61 121.92 -3.61
N GLN A 18 -14.90 122.17 -3.35
CA GLN A 18 -15.89 121.10 -3.22
C GLN A 18 -16.10 120.36 -4.53
N ASP A 19 -16.10 121.05 -5.68
CA ASP A 19 -16.22 120.44 -6.99
C ASP A 19 -15.00 119.54 -7.32
N ASP A 20 -13.78 120.00 -7.01
CA ASP A 20 -12.55 119.21 -7.13
C ASP A 20 -12.59 117.95 -6.22
N ASP A 21 -13.04 118.10 -4.97
CA ASP A 21 -13.21 116.99 -4.03
C ASP A 21 -14.30 115.99 -4.51
N ILE A 22 -15.37 116.48 -5.15
CA ILE A 22 -16.41 115.64 -5.77
C ILE A 22 -15.85 114.88 -6.97
N GLU A 23 -15.03 115.51 -7.81
CA GLU A 23 -14.47 114.87 -9.00
C GLU A 23 -13.46 113.78 -8.61
N THR A 24 -12.58 114.05 -7.65
CA THR A 24 -11.62 113.08 -7.13
C THR A 24 -12.31 111.88 -6.46
N THR A 25 -13.34 112.12 -5.66
CA THR A 25 -14.13 111.03 -5.03
C THR A 25 -14.90 110.21 -6.05
N LYS A 26 -15.47 110.83 -7.10
CA LYS A 26 -16.10 110.09 -8.21
C LYS A 26 -15.12 109.15 -8.90
N TYR A 27 -13.94 109.65 -9.26
CA TYR A 27 -12.91 108.82 -9.90
C TYR A 27 -12.50 107.64 -9.02
N HIS A 28 -12.35 107.87 -7.71
CA HIS A 28 -12.04 106.81 -6.76
C HIS A 28 -13.15 105.76 -6.67
N CYS A 29 -14.41 106.19 -6.61
CA CYS A 29 -15.58 105.30 -6.63
C CYS A 29 -15.63 104.45 -7.91
N GLU A 30 -15.41 105.06 -9.08
CA GLU A 30 -15.38 104.35 -10.36
C GLU A 30 -14.26 103.29 -10.41
N SER A 31 -13.07 103.62 -9.89
CA SER A 31 -11.97 102.67 -9.76
C SER A 31 -12.32 101.51 -8.84
N LEU A 32 -12.94 101.77 -7.68
CA LEU A 32 -13.37 100.73 -6.75
C LEU A 32 -14.45 99.84 -7.37
N GLU A 33 -15.44 100.41 -8.08
CA GLU A 33 -16.45 99.64 -8.79
C GLU A 33 -15.83 98.71 -9.84
N SER A 34 -14.83 99.20 -10.59
CA SER A 34 -14.09 98.39 -11.56
C SER A 34 -13.38 97.21 -10.89
N GLN A 35 -12.70 97.46 -9.76
CA GLN A 35 -12.02 96.41 -8.99
C GLN A 35 -13.02 95.38 -8.43
N VAL A 36 -14.16 95.83 -7.90
CA VAL A 36 -15.21 94.93 -7.40
C VAL A 36 -15.76 94.06 -8.52
N ARG A 37 -16.02 94.63 -9.72
CA ARG A 37 -16.46 93.86 -10.89
C ARG A 37 -15.41 92.82 -11.31
N SER A 38 -14.13 93.20 -11.32
CA SER A 38 -13.00 92.31 -11.64
C SER A 38 -12.92 91.13 -10.65
N LEU A 39 -12.91 91.43 -9.35
CA LEU A 39 -12.85 90.40 -8.29
C LEU A 39 -14.08 89.48 -8.33
N TYR A 40 -15.26 90.01 -8.64
CA TYR A 40 -16.46 89.20 -8.74
C TYR A 40 -16.41 88.24 -9.94
N ALA A 41 -15.90 88.71 -11.09
CA ALA A 41 -15.69 87.87 -12.27
C ALA A 41 -14.66 86.76 -11.99
N GLU A 42 -13.56 87.09 -11.32
CA GLU A 42 -12.53 86.11 -10.93
C GLU A 42 -13.08 85.08 -9.93
N LYS A 43 -13.87 85.52 -8.94
CA LYS A 43 -14.54 84.62 -7.99
C LYS A 43 -15.46 83.62 -8.70
N ILE A 44 -16.25 84.09 -9.67
CA ILE A 44 -17.12 83.21 -10.47
C ILE A 44 -16.26 82.20 -11.24
N LYS A 45 -15.19 82.66 -11.89
CA LYS A 45 -14.28 81.80 -12.63
C LYS A 45 -13.66 80.71 -11.73
N LEU A 46 -13.08 81.09 -10.60
CA LEU A 46 -12.49 80.14 -9.65
C LEU A 46 -13.51 79.12 -9.14
N LYS A 47 -14.76 79.55 -8.90
CA LYS A 47 -15.82 78.64 -8.50
C LYS A 47 -16.10 77.58 -9.58
N LEU A 48 -16.24 78.01 -10.84
CA LEU A 48 -16.46 77.09 -11.97
C LEU A 48 -15.26 76.15 -12.17
N ASP A 49 -14.04 76.67 -12.09
CA ASP A 49 -12.81 75.87 -12.22
C ASP A 49 -12.71 74.82 -11.09
N THR A 50 -13.12 75.17 -9.87
CA THR A 50 -13.14 74.26 -8.72
C THR A 50 -14.20 73.17 -8.88
N GLU A 51 -15.40 73.54 -9.34
CA GLU A 51 -16.49 72.58 -9.61
C GLU A 51 -16.08 71.58 -10.70
N ALA A 52 -15.46 72.06 -11.79
CA ALA A 52 -14.98 71.22 -12.87
C ALA A 52 -13.87 70.25 -12.40
N ALA A 53 -12.91 70.74 -11.61
CA ALA A 53 -11.84 69.90 -11.05
C ALA A 53 -12.40 68.83 -10.09
N GLN A 54 -13.43 69.16 -9.31
CA GLN A 54 -14.09 68.21 -8.42
C GLN A 54 -14.82 67.12 -9.20
N GLU A 55 -15.58 67.49 -10.25
CA GLU A 55 -16.26 66.51 -11.12
C GLU A 55 -15.26 65.57 -11.80
N GLU A 56 -14.13 66.09 -12.30
CA GLU A 56 -13.07 65.28 -12.88
C GLU A 56 -12.46 64.30 -11.87
N PHE A 57 -12.23 64.75 -10.64
CA PHE A 57 -11.70 63.90 -9.56
C PHE A 57 -12.68 62.78 -9.19
N GLU A 58 -13.96 63.07 -9.06
CA GLU A 58 -15.00 62.07 -8.79
C GLU A 58 -15.12 61.04 -9.92
N MET A 59 -15.06 61.49 -11.18
CA MET A 59 -14.99 60.58 -12.33
C MET A 59 -13.75 59.68 -12.28
N MET A 60 -12.58 60.23 -11.93
CA MET A 60 -11.36 59.44 -11.80
C MET A 60 -11.45 58.41 -10.68
N LEU A 61 -12.00 58.79 -9.53
CA LEU A 61 -12.22 57.88 -8.40
C LEU A 61 -13.16 56.73 -8.78
N ALA A 62 -14.29 57.02 -9.41
CA ALA A 62 -15.24 56.00 -9.87
C ALA A 62 -14.58 55.04 -10.86
N ARG A 63 -13.80 55.56 -11.81
CA ARG A 63 -13.05 54.75 -12.77
C ARG A 63 -12.02 53.86 -12.09
N ASN A 64 -11.27 54.39 -11.12
CA ASN A 64 -10.26 53.64 -10.37
C ASN A 64 -10.92 52.53 -9.52
N GLY A 65 -12.02 52.84 -8.84
CA GLY A 65 -12.82 51.85 -8.11
C GLY A 65 -13.26 50.69 -9.00
N ALA A 66 -13.80 50.98 -10.18
CA ALA A 66 -14.20 49.94 -11.14
C ALA A 66 -13.01 49.09 -11.64
N TYR A 67 -11.82 49.67 -11.81
CA TYR A 67 -10.61 48.88 -12.12
C TYR A 67 -10.18 48.01 -10.95
N HIS A 68 -10.23 48.53 -9.72
CA HIS A 68 -9.87 47.78 -8.54
C HIS A 68 -10.77 46.56 -8.34
N GLU A 69 -12.09 46.72 -8.48
CA GLU A 69 -13.06 45.62 -8.43
C GLU A 69 -12.76 44.54 -9.49
N LYS A 70 -12.44 44.95 -10.74
CA LYS A 70 -12.04 44.01 -11.79
C LYS A 70 -10.78 43.22 -11.42
N ILE A 71 -9.78 43.88 -10.84
CA ILE A 71 -8.55 43.22 -10.40
C ILE A 71 -8.84 42.23 -9.28
N MET A 72 -9.69 42.59 -8.31
CA MET A 72 -10.06 41.72 -7.21
C MET A 72 -10.82 40.49 -7.69
N ALA A 73 -11.81 40.66 -8.58
CA ALA A 73 -12.53 39.53 -9.19
C ALA A 73 -11.59 38.60 -9.96
N HIS A 74 -10.65 39.15 -10.73
CA HIS A 74 -9.66 38.33 -11.45
C HIS A 74 -8.74 37.56 -10.49
N LYS A 75 -8.31 38.21 -9.40
CA LYS A 75 -7.48 37.59 -8.36
C LYS A 75 -8.21 36.44 -7.68
N GLU A 76 -9.49 36.60 -7.35
CA GLU A 76 -10.32 35.53 -6.77
C GLU A 76 -10.45 34.34 -7.73
N HIS A 77 -10.77 34.59 -9.00
CA HIS A 77 -10.84 33.53 -10.01
C HIS A 77 -9.51 32.79 -10.18
N TYR A 78 -8.39 33.52 -10.16
CA TYR A 78 -7.07 32.92 -10.23
C TYR A 78 -6.79 32.02 -9.02
N TRP A 79 -7.09 32.50 -7.81
CA TRP A 79 -6.92 31.74 -6.57
C TRP A 79 -7.79 30.48 -6.53
N GLU A 80 -9.03 30.57 -7.00
CA GLU A 80 -9.90 29.40 -7.14
C GLU A 80 -9.35 28.38 -8.14
N ALA A 81 -8.81 28.82 -9.27
CA ALA A 81 -8.20 27.94 -10.26
C ALA A 81 -6.92 27.28 -9.71
N GLU A 82 -6.07 28.06 -9.05
CA GLU A 82 -4.81 27.61 -8.46
C GLU A 82 -5.06 26.60 -7.33
N SER A 83 -6.02 26.87 -6.44
CA SER A 83 -6.39 25.94 -5.37
C SER A 83 -6.95 24.60 -5.87
N LYS A 84 -7.63 24.58 -7.03
CA LYS A 84 -8.17 23.37 -7.66
C LYS A 84 -7.13 22.61 -8.51
N MET A 85 -6.04 23.26 -8.92
CA MET A 85 -5.03 22.70 -9.83
C MET A 85 -4.40 21.37 -9.32
N PRO A 86 -4.01 21.22 -8.04
CA PRO A 86 -3.41 19.98 -7.56
C PRO A 86 -4.36 18.78 -7.70
N VAL A 87 -5.64 18.98 -7.39
CA VAL A 87 -6.68 17.95 -7.51
C VAL A 87 -6.90 17.58 -8.98
N MET A 88 -6.94 18.57 -9.89
CA MET A 88 -7.06 18.30 -11.32
C MET A 88 -5.87 17.50 -11.88
N LEU A 89 -4.65 17.83 -11.45
CA LEU A 89 -3.45 17.09 -11.84
C LEU A 89 -3.47 15.65 -11.32
N GLU A 90 -3.87 15.44 -10.06
CA GLU A 90 -4.01 14.09 -9.51
C GLU A 90 -5.10 13.30 -10.23
N LEU A 91 -6.25 13.91 -10.50
CA LEU A 91 -7.34 13.29 -11.25
C LEU A 91 -6.89 12.85 -12.64
N ALA A 92 -6.11 13.67 -13.35
CA ALA A 92 -5.55 13.33 -14.66
C ALA A 92 -4.66 12.09 -14.56
N LYS A 93 -3.71 12.07 -13.61
CA LYS A 93 -2.84 10.90 -13.36
C LYS A 93 -3.63 9.63 -13.05
N LYS A 94 -4.66 9.73 -12.19
CA LYS A 94 -5.52 8.58 -11.85
C LYS A 94 -6.30 8.07 -13.06
N ARG A 95 -6.81 8.98 -13.92
CA ARG A 95 -7.50 8.59 -15.16
C ARG A 95 -6.59 7.83 -16.10
N ASP A 96 -5.35 8.26 -16.27
CA ASP A 96 -4.40 7.59 -17.16
C ASP A 96 -4.00 6.21 -16.59
N MET A 97 -3.76 6.11 -15.28
CA MET A 97 -3.52 4.82 -14.62
C MET A 97 -4.71 3.85 -14.80
N VAL A 98 -5.95 4.32 -14.70
CA VAL A 98 -7.13 3.49 -14.95
C VAL A 98 -7.21 3.02 -16.41
N LYS A 99 -6.82 3.86 -17.38
CA LYS A 99 -6.76 3.44 -18.79
C LYS A 99 -5.73 2.33 -18.99
N GLU A 100 -4.52 2.49 -18.46
CA GLU A 100 -3.47 1.46 -18.53
C GLU A 100 -3.90 0.14 -17.87
N LEU A 101 -4.58 0.20 -16.73
CA LEU A 101 -5.09 -1.00 -16.08
C LEU A 101 -6.19 -1.68 -16.90
N LYS A 102 -7.05 -0.91 -17.57
CA LYS A 102 -8.07 -1.46 -18.47
C LYS A 102 -7.44 -2.15 -19.68
N THR A 103 -6.41 -1.57 -20.30
CA THR A 103 -5.73 -2.21 -21.44
C THR A 103 -5.05 -3.51 -21.02
N LYS A 104 -4.31 -3.50 -19.90
CA LYS A 104 -3.68 -4.73 -19.36
C LYS A 104 -4.70 -5.80 -19.01
N LYS A 105 -5.84 -5.42 -18.43
CA LYS A 105 -6.93 -6.36 -18.13
C LYS A 105 -7.45 -7.01 -19.42
N GLU A 106 -7.68 -6.22 -20.46
CA GLU A 106 -8.16 -6.73 -21.75
C GLU A 106 -7.14 -7.66 -22.42
N GLU A 107 -5.87 -7.29 -22.41
CA GLU A 107 -4.75 -8.13 -22.88
C GLU A 107 -4.72 -9.49 -22.16
N LEU A 108 -4.81 -9.47 -20.81
CA LEU A 108 -4.86 -10.70 -20.01
C LEU A 108 -6.11 -11.53 -20.29
N MET A 109 -7.27 -10.91 -20.43
CA MET A 109 -8.50 -11.62 -20.79
C MET A 109 -8.39 -12.29 -22.16
N ASN A 110 -7.81 -11.59 -23.13
CA ASN A 110 -7.57 -12.15 -24.46
C ASN A 110 -6.57 -13.31 -24.42
N ASP A 111 -5.50 -13.20 -23.63
CA ASP A 111 -4.53 -14.28 -23.44
C ASP A 111 -5.17 -15.50 -22.77
N LEU A 112 -6.00 -15.29 -21.74
CA LEU A 112 -6.72 -16.37 -21.05
C LEU A 112 -7.82 -17.02 -21.89
N GLN A 113 -8.42 -16.29 -22.84
CA GLN A 113 -9.38 -16.88 -23.78
C GLN A 113 -8.68 -17.59 -24.95
N ASN A 114 -7.42 -17.25 -25.22
CA ASN A 114 -6.63 -17.89 -26.25
C ASN A 114 -6.06 -19.22 -25.73
N PRO A 115 -6.44 -20.38 -26.30
CA PRO A 115 -5.82 -21.66 -25.93
C PRO A 115 -4.31 -21.71 -26.24
N GLU A 116 -3.80 -20.82 -27.11
CA GLU A 116 -2.37 -20.61 -27.35
C GLU A 116 -1.77 -19.44 -26.56
N GLY A 117 -2.54 -18.84 -25.65
CA GLY A 117 -2.10 -17.76 -24.79
C GLY A 117 -0.95 -18.18 -23.90
N GLN A 118 -0.10 -17.23 -23.53
CA GLN A 118 1.12 -17.49 -22.77
C GLN A 118 0.81 -18.17 -21.42
N VAL A 119 -0.20 -17.68 -20.70
CA VAL A 119 -0.60 -18.25 -19.41
C VAL A 119 -1.16 -19.67 -19.58
N ILE A 120 -1.97 -19.90 -20.61
CA ILE A 120 -2.52 -21.23 -20.88
C ILE A 120 -1.41 -22.22 -21.28
N LYS A 121 -0.46 -21.81 -22.10
CA LYS A 121 0.71 -22.64 -22.49
C LYS A 121 1.54 -23.05 -21.28
N GLN A 122 1.84 -22.11 -20.38
CA GLN A 122 2.57 -22.42 -19.14
C GLN A 122 1.83 -23.47 -18.29
N VAL A 123 0.52 -23.30 -18.11
CA VAL A 123 -0.29 -24.26 -17.36
C VAL A 123 -0.33 -25.63 -18.06
N GLN A 124 -0.41 -25.66 -19.39
CA GLN A 124 -0.38 -26.91 -20.15
C GLN A 124 0.97 -27.62 -20.00
N GLU A 125 2.09 -26.90 -20.06
CA GLU A 125 3.44 -27.44 -19.83
C GLU A 125 3.56 -28.05 -18.43
N GLU A 126 3.10 -27.35 -17.39
CA GLU A 126 3.07 -27.87 -16.02
C GLU A 126 2.21 -29.14 -15.88
N ILE A 127 1.03 -29.17 -16.51
CA ILE A 127 0.17 -30.36 -16.55
C ILE A 127 0.90 -31.52 -17.22
N THR A 128 1.58 -31.29 -18.35
CA THR A 128 2.32 -32.35 -19.04
C THR A 128 3.46 -32.90 -18.19
N HIS A 129 4.22 -32.03 -17.52
CA HIS A 129 5.29 -32.44 -16.60
C HIS A 129 4.75 -33.29 -15.45
N LEU A 130 3.63 -32.89 -14.83
CA LEU A 130 3.01 -33.66 -13.75
C LEU A 130 2.50 -35.04 -14.24
N ILE A 131 1.97 -35.12 -15.47
CA ILE A 131 1.55 -36.39 -16.06
C ILE A 131 2.74 -37.34 -16.25
N GLU A 132 3.88 -36.81 -16.70
CA GLU A 132 5.12 -37.58 -16.85
C GLU A 132 5.63 -38.10 -15.51
N GLU A 133 5.71 -37.26 -14.48
CA GLU A 133 6.12 -37.68 -13.13
C GLU A 133 5.21 -38.77 -12.56
N ILE A 134 3.89 -38.60 -12.70
CA ILE A 134 2.91 -39.60 -12.26
C ILE A 134 3.12 -40.93 -13.00
N THR A 135 3.47 -40.89 -14.28
CA THR A 135 3.71 -42.09 -15.09
C THR A 135 4.95 -42.83 -14.62
N ILE A 136 6.06 -42.13 -14.42
CA ILE A 136 7.31 -42.69 -13.88
C ILE A 136 7.08 -43.35 -12.51
N VAL A 137 6.35 -42.66 -11.62
CA VAL A 137 6.04 -43.19 -10.29
C VAL A 137 5.16 -44.44 -10.38
N LYS A 138 4.15 -44.45 -11.27
CA LYS A 138 3.30 -45.63 -11.49
C LYS A 138 4.09 -46.84 -11.97
N GLU A 139 5.03 -46.64 -12.91
CA GLU A 139 5.90 -47.71 -13.42
C GLU A 139 6.79 -48.28 -12.30
N SER A 140 7.41 -47.40 -11.51
CA SER A 140 8.22 -47.78 -10.35
C SER A 140 7.42 -48.58 -9.31
N ILE A 141 6.18 -48.16 -9.02
CA ILE A 141 5.28 -48.90 -8.11
C ILE A 141 4.96 -50.29 -8.67
N ASN A 142 4.69 -50.40 -9.97
CA ASN A 142 4.37 -51.66 -10.61
C ASN A 142 5.57 -52.63 -10.58
N GLU A 143 6.78 -52.14 -10.80
CA GLU A 143 8.00 -52.92 -10.68
C GLU A 143 8.24 -53.42 -9.24
N LYS A 144 8.15 -52.52 -8.25
CA LYS A 144 8.25 -52.91 -6.82
C LYS A 144 7.19 -53.93 -6.43
N LYS A 145 5.98 -53.84 -6.97
CA LYS A 145 4.91 -54.80 -6.74
C LYS A 145 5.23 -56.19 -7.30
N LYS A 146 5.88 -56.28 -8.48
CA LYS A 146 6.35 -57.55 -9.04
C LYS A 146 7.43 -58.18 -8.16
N LEU A 147 8.44 -57.41 -7.76
CA LEU A 147 9.51 -57.87 -6.87
C LEU A 147 8.95 -58.38 -5.53
N LEU A 148 7.99 -57.67 -4.96
CA LEU A 148 7.31 -58.10 -3.73
C LEU A 148 6.61 -59.46 -3.89
N GLU A 149 6.00 -59.72 -5.04
CA GLU A 149 5.31 -60.99 -5.30
C GLU A 149 6.30 -62.15 -5.48
N GLU A 150 7.45 -61.89 -6.10
CA GLU A 150 8.55 -62.86 -6.19
C GLU A 150 9.12 -63.19 -4.81
N GLU A 151 9.37 -62.16 -3.99
CA GLU A 151 9.86 -62.31 -2.62
C GLU A 151 8.89 -63.14 -1.76
N LYS A 152 7.58 -62.92 -1.90
CA LYS A 152 6.56 -63.75 -1.22
C LYS A 152 6.64 -65.22 -1.62
N LYS A 153 6.90 -65.53 -2.91
CA LYS A 153 7.07 -66.92 -3.37
C LYS A 153 8.32 -67.56 -2.78
N VAL A 154 9.43 -66.83 -2.72
CA VAL A 154 10.67 -67.29 -2.08
C VAL A 154 10.44 -67.55 -0.60
N HIS A 155 9.82 -66.60 0.11
CA HIS A 155 9.47 -66.74 1.51
C HIS A 155 8.58 -67.97 1.77
N ALA A 156 7.60 -68.24 0.90
CA ALA A 156 6.74 -69.42 1.03
C ALA A 156 7.52 -70.74 0.88
N LYS A 157 8.51 -70.80 -0.02
CA LYS A 157 9.40 -71.96 -0.17
C LYS A 157 10.27 -72.16 1.08
N LEU A 158 10.93 -71.09 1.54
CA LEU A 158 11.77 -71.13 2.74
C LEU A 158 10.97 -71.58 3.98
N ARG A 159 9.73 -71.11 4.16
CA ARG A 159 8.87 -71.60 5.25
C ARG A 159 8.66 -73.11 5.21
N LYS A 160 8.38 -73.67 4.03
CA LYS A 160 8.19 -75.12 3.88
C LYS A 160 9.47 -75.89 4.17
N GLU A 161 10.62 -75.39 3.71
CA GLU A 161 11.92 -76.00 3.98
C GLU A 161 12.25 -75.99 5.47
N ILE A 162 12.05 -74.85 6.15
CA ILE A 162 12.22 -74.74 7.61
C ILE A 162 11.29 -75.72 8.33
N GLU A 163 10.03 -75.85 7.91
CA GLU A 163 9.09 -76.80 8.51
C GLU A 163 9.55 -78.26 8.36
N VAL A 164 10.04 -78.64 7.17
CA VAL A 164 10.60 -79.98 6.92
C VAL A 164 11.83 -80.22 7.78
N GLN A 165 12.73 -79.25 7.91
CA GLN A 165 13.91 -79.39 8.76
C GLN A 165 13.54 -79.50 10.24
N ASN A 166 12.58 -78.71 10.72
CA ASN A 166 12.08 -78.82 12.09
C ASN A 166 11.52 -80.21 12.38
N LYS A 167 10.71 -80.78 11.47
CA LYS A 167 10.19 -82.15 11.62
C LYS A 167 11.32 -83.20 11.65
N ARG A 168 12.36 -83.03 10.85
CA ARG A 168 13.55 -83.90 10.85
C ARG A 168 14.31 -83.80 12.18
N CYS A 169 14.58 -82.58 12.64
CA CYS A 169 15.22 -82.32 13.92
C CYS A 169 14.42 -82.93 15.07
N ASP A 170 13.09 -82.77 15.10
CA ASP A 170 12.22 -83.38 16.11
C ASP A 170 12.30 -84.92 16.10
N ALA A 171 12.33 -85.53 14.92
CA ALA A 171 12.47 -86.99 14.80
C ALA A 171 13.83 -87.48 15.33
N ILE A 172 14.91 -86.75 15.01
CA ILE A 172 16.25 -87.03 15.54
C ILE A 172 16.26 -86.88 17.06
N LEU A 173 15.72 -85.79 17.60
CA LEU A 173 15.63 -85.55 19.04
C LEU A 173 14.85 -86.66 19.75
N LYS A 174 13.69 -87.08 19.22
CA LYS A 174 12.92 -88.20 19.78
C LYS A 174 13.71 -89.51 19.78
N ARG A 175 14.42 -89.83 18.69
CA ARG A 175 15.26 -91.04 18.61
C ARG A 175 16.40 -90.99 19.63
N LEU A 176 17.11 -89.87 19.72
CA LEU A 176 18.19 -89.67 20.68
C LEU A 176 17.67 -89.80 22.11
N HIS A 177 16.49 -89.23 22.40
CA HIS A 177 15.84 -89.34 23.70
C HIS A 177 15.51 -90.80 24.06
N CYS A 178 14.95 -91.57 23.12
CA CYS A 178 14.71 -93.02 23.32
C CYS A 178 16.00 -93.81 23.54
N GLN A 179 17.06 -93.52 22.77
CA GLN A 179 18.37 -94.15 22.94
C GLN A 179 18.95 -93.85 24.33
N LEU A 180 18.87 -92.60 24.78
CA LEU A 180 19.31 -92.18 26.11
C LEU A 180 18.53 -92.90 27.21
N ASN A 181 17.20 -92.97 27.10
CA ASN A 181 16.35 -93.67 28.08
C ASN A 181 16.68 -95.17 28.14
N LYS A 182 16.93 -95.82 26.98
CA LYS A 182 17.34 -97.23 26.92
C LYS A 182 18.69 -97.45 27.61
N LEU A 183 19.68 -96.59 27.35
CA LEU A 183 20.98 -96.64 28.01
C LEU A 183 20.85 -96.44 29.53
N GLN A 184 20.04 -95.50 29.97
CA GLN A 184 19.78 -95.26 31.39
C GLN A 184 19.10 -96.46 32.06
N SER A 185 18.09 -97.07 31.42
CA SER A 185 17.42 -98.26 31.94
C SER A 185 18.37 -99.45 32.05
N ASN A 186 19.12 -99.73 30.97
CA ASN A 186 20.16 -100.76 30.99
C ASN A 186 21.17 -100.51 32.11
N ARG A 187 21.67 -99.28 32.26
CA ARG A 187 22.58 -98.90 33.34
C ARG A 187 22.02 -99.23 34.72
N ARG A 188 20.73 -98.95 34.98
CA ARG A 188 20.05 -99.33 36.24
C ARG A 188 20.00 -100.84 36.42
N GLN A 189 19.67 -101.59 35.37
CA GLN A 189 19.61 -103.06 35.41
C GLN A 189 20.98 -103.68 35.67
N TRP A 190 22.03 -103.23 34.97
CA TRP A 190 23.40 -103.66 35.21
C TRP A 190 23.81 -103.38 36.66
N HIS A 191 23.48 -102.20 37.18
CA HIS A 191 23.77 -101.84 38.57
C HIS A 191 23.06 -102.78 39.57
N TRP A 192 21.79 -103.12 39.30
CA TRP A 192 21.05 -104.09 40.11
C TRP A 192 21.64 -105.51 40.04
N ASN A 193 21.99 -105.98 38.84
CA ASN A 193 22.64 -107.29 38.65
C ASN A 193 23.98 -107.37 39.40
N ILE A 194 24.78 -106.29 39.34
CA ILE A 194 26.04 -106.19 40.08
C ILE A 194 25.78 -106.32 41.58
N GLN A 195 24.83 -105.56 42.13
CA GLN A 195 24.47 -105.64 43.56
C GLN A 195 24.00 -107.05 43.97
N GLN A 196 23.20 -107.72 43.14
CA GLN A 196 22.76 -109.09 43.42
C GLN A 196 23.92 -110.09 43.40
N MET A 197 24.81 -109.98 42.41
CA MET A 197 26.01 -110.82 42.32
C MET A 197 26.96 -110.57 43.49
N GLU A 198 27.14 -109.30 43.91
CA GLU A 198 27.91 -108.93 45.10
C GLU A 198 27.31 -109.56 46.36
N LYS A 199 25.99 -109.49 46.53
CA LYS A 199 25.29 -110.12 47.65
C LYS A 199 25.43 -111.63 47.65
N LYS A 200 25.23 -112.30 46.51
CA LYS A 200 25.38 -113.76 46.38
C LYS A 200 26.83 -114.20 46.59
N ALA A 201 27.80 -113.43 46.11
CA ALA A 201 29.21 -113.67 46.38
C ALA A 201 29.54 -113.49 47.87
N ALA A 202 28.91 -112.54 48.57
CA ALA A 202 29.03 -112.38 50.01
C ALA A 202 28.41 -113.57 50.78
N GLU A 203 27.25 -114.06 50.34
CA GLU A 203 26.60 -115.26 50.92
C GLU A 203 27.44 -116.53 50.73
N LEU A 204 27.99 -116.76 49.54
CA LEU A 204 28.89 -117.89 49.27
C LEU A 204 30.18 -117.79 50.08
N ARG A 205 30.75 -116.59 50.22
CA ARG A 205 31.89 -116.35 51.13
C ARG A 205 31.55 -116.73 52.57
N LYS A 206 30.34 -116.39 53.04
CA LYS A 206 29.82 -116.76 54.37
C LYS A 206 29.65 -118.28 54.54
N CYS A 207 29.19 -119.00 53.51
CA CYS A 207 29.03 -120.47 53.55
C CYS A 207 30.35 -121.25 53.47
N LEU A 208 31.37 -120.70 52.83
CA LEU A 208 32.69 -121.33 52.71
C LEU A 208 33.61 -121.05 53.91
N GLY A 209 33.10 -120.38 54.96
CA GLY A 209 33.89 -120.04 56.15
C GLY A 209 35.01 -119.03 55.87
N VAL A 210 34.95 -118.31 54.76
CA VAL A 210 35.89 -117.23 54.44
C VAL A 210 35.27 -115.93 54.93
N THR A 211 35.42 -115.69 56.23
CA THR A 211 35.27 -114.35 56.80
C THR A 211 36.58 -113.61 56.63
N GLU A 212 36.50 -112.54 55.81
CA GLU A 212 37.47 -111.47 55.53
C GLU A 212 38.92 -111.87 55.24
#